data_AF-A0A7V0IT17-F1
#
_entry.id   AF-A0A7V0IT17-F1
#
_cell.length_a   1.000
_cell.length_b   1.000
_cell.length_c   1.000
_cell.angle_alpha   90.00
_cell.angle_beta   90.00
_cell.angle_gamma   90.00
#
_symmetry.space_group_name_H-M   'P 1'
#
loop_
_entity.id
_entity.type
_entity.pdbx_description
1 polymer ?
#
loop_
_entity_poly.entity_id
_entity_poly.type
_entity_poly.pdbx_seq_one_letter_code
_entity_poly.pdbx_strand_id
1 'polypeptide(L)'
;RFLLVGVGAGWSLDESLRRARQQLVTSLGEEVDEVLRGGRVDGLAASLAATEGAGVRLFRMLARSHLGGVPLDRSLSAFVHQAVDRRRGELTERARRLPVRMVIPLTLLMLPGFVLVVAGPAVLITARRLLAPFVT
;
A
#
# COMPACT_ATOMS: atom_id res chain seq x y z
N ARG A 1 13.84 5.04 2.41
CA ARG A 1 14.02 5.58 3.78
C ARG A 1 15.48 5.80 4.10
N PHE A 2 16.37 4.81 3.91
CA PHE A 2 17.81 4.99 4.13
C PHE A 2 18.41 6.23 3.45
N LEU A 3 18.08 6.46 2.16
CA LEU A 3 18.50 7.67 1.43
C LEU A 3 18.10 8.98 2.12
N LEU A 4 16.92 9.03 2.75
CA LEU A 4 16.44 10.23 3.44
C LEU A 4 17.28 10.53 4.69
N VAL A 5 17.66 9.47 5.41
CA VAL A 5 18.53 9.59 6.58
C VAL A 5 19.93 10.03 6.17
N GLY A 6 20.48 9.44 5.10
CA GLY A 6 21.81 9.82 4.59
C GLY A 6 21.88 11.27 4.15
N VAL A 7 20.93 11.71 3.31
CA VAL A 7 20.86 13.10 2.85
C VAL A 7 20.59 14.06 4.01
N GLY A 8 19.69 13.70 4.94
CA GLY A 8 19.42 14.50 6.14
C GLY A 8 20.62 14.59 7.09
N ALA A 9 21.52 13.61 7.07
CA ALA A 9 22.78 13.63 7.81
C ALA A 9 23.90 14.39 7.08
N GLY A 10 23.62 15.00 5.92
CA GLY A 10 24.57 15.79 5.15
C GLY A 10 25.43 14.98 4.17
N TRP A 11 25.12 13.71 3.92
CA TRP A 11 25.81 12.96 2.87
C TRP A 11 25.45 13.48 1.48
N SER A 12 26.39 13.41 0.56
CA SER A 12 26.11 13.65 -0.85
C SER A 12 25.12 12.60 -1.38
N LEU A 13 24.43 12.94 -2.46
CA LEU A 13 23.47 12.04 -3.09
C LEU A 13 24.15 10.77 -3.61
N ASP A 14 25.32 10.89 -4.23
CA ASP A 14 26.15 9.78 -4.71
C ASP A 14 26.51 8.82 -3.56
N GLU A 15 27.01 9.37 -2.45
CA GLU A 15 27.40 8.58 -1.29
C GLU A 15 26.21 7.88 -0.62
N SER A 16 25.07 8.59 -0.55
CA SER A 16 23.82 8.03 -0.05
C SER A 16 23.34 6.88 -0.92
N LEU A 17 23.41 7.00 -2.25
CA LEU A 17 23.06 5.95 -3.21
C LEU A 17 23.99 4.75 -3.11
N ARG A 18 25.30 4.98 -3.03
CA ARG A 18 26.31 3.94 -2.86
C ARG A 18 26.11 3.13 -1.58
N ARG A 19 25.74 3.78 -0.47
CA ARG A 19 25.39 3.08 0.76
C ARG A 19 24.02 2.40 0.70
N ALA A 20 23.03 3.04 0.07
CA ALA A 20 21.72 2.42 -0.12
C ALA A 20 21.82 1.13 -0.94
N ARG A 21 22.70 1.11 -1.95
CA ARG A 21 22.98 -0.06 -2.79
C ARG A 21 23.39 -1.30 -1.98
N GLN A 22 24.16 -1.12 -0.90
CA GLN A 22 24.59 -2.23 -0.04
C GLN A 22 23.42 -2.93 0.67
N GLN A 23 22.26 -2.28 0.75
CA GLN A 23 21.05 -2.82 1.38
C GLN A 23 20.03 -3.34 0.35
N LEU A 24 20.31 -3.18 -0.94
CA LEU A 24 19.43 -3.59 -2.03
C LEU A 24 19.94 -4.90 -2.64
N VAL A 25 19.09 -5.93 -2.63
CA VAL A 25 19.37 -7.25 -3.22
C VAL A 25 18.59 -7.45 -4.55
N THR A 26 17.72 -6.51 -4.91
CA THR A 26 16.73 -6.65 -5.98
C THR A 26 17.14 -5.93 -7.27
N SER A 27 16.28 -5.98 -8.30
CA SER A 27 16.42 -5.22 -9.56
C SER A 27 16.67 -3.72 -9.35
N LEU A 28 16.16 -3.13 -8.26
CA LEU A 28 16.45 -1.75 -7.91
C LEU A 28 17.94 -1.52 -7.57
N GLY A 29 18.64 -2.54 -7.07
CA GLY A 29 20.08 -2.50 -6.83
C GLY A 29 20.87 -2.41 -8.14
N GLU A 30 20.45 -3.14 -9.18
CA GLU A 30 21.06 -3.08 -10.51
C GLU A 30 20.87 -1.70 -11.15
N GLU A 31 19.66 -1.14 -11.04
CA GLU A 31 19.36 0.23 -11.49
C GLU A 31 20.23 1.26 -10.75
N VAL A 32 20.45 1.10 -9.44
CA VAL A 32 21.37 1.98 -8.70
C VAL A 32 22.83 1.82 -9.14
N ASP A 33 23.28 0.60 -9.44
CA ASP A 33 24.64 0.39 -9.98
C ASP A 33 24.83 1.03 -11.35
N GLU A 34 23.79 0.97 -12.18
CA GLU A 34 23.76 1.65 -13.48
C GLU A 34 23.83 3.18 -13.33
N VAL A 35 23.04 3.74 -12.42
CA VAL A 35 23.09 5.18 -12.06
C VAL A 35 24.49 5.59 -11.61
N LEU A 36 25.11 4.81 -10.72
CA LEU A 36 26.42 5.14 -10.17
C LEU A 36 27.52 4.99 -11.24
N ARG A 37 27.41 4.02 -12.14
CA ARG A 37 28.33 3.86 -13.28
C ARG A 37 28.20 5.01 -14.28
N GLY A 38 26.99 5.30 -14.74
CA GLY A 38 26.73 6.41 -15.67
C GLY A 38 27.06 7.76 -15.03
N GLY A 39 26.83 7.91 -13.72
CA GLY A 39 27.14 9.13 -12.97
C GLY A 39 28.62 9.49 -12.97
N ARG A 40 29.52 8.52 -13.12
CA ARG A 40 30.97 8.76 -13.25
C ARG A 40 31.39 9.25 -14.64
N VAL A 41 30.58 8.98 -15.66
CA VAL A 41 30.88 9.29 -17.07
C VAL A 41 30.16 10.57 -17.48
N ASP A 42 28.84 10.62 -17.27
CA ASP A 42 27.95 11.67 -17.78
C ASP A 42 27.46 12.62 -16.67
N GLY A 43 27.81 12.34 -15.41
CA GLY A 43 27.34 13.06 -14.23
C GLY A 43 26.07 12.45 -13.62
N LEU A 44 25.99 12.51 -12.29
CA LEU A 44 24.96 11.83 -11.51
C LEU A 44 23.53 12.24 -11.91
N ALA A 45 23.29 13.53 -12.16
CA ALA A 45 21.97 14.03 -12.52
C ALA A 45 21.50 13.51 -13.89
N ALA A 46 22.41 13.46 -14.88
CA ALA A 46 22.10 12.96 -16.22
C ALA A 46 21.81 11.45 -16.16
N SER A 47 22.63 10.71 -15.42
CA SER A 47 22.44 9.27 -15.24
C SER A 47 21.12 8.95 -14.52
N LEU A 48 20.79 9.67 -13.44
CA LEU A 48 19.49 9.56 -12.76
C LEU A 48 18.29 9.88 -13.67
N ALA A 49 18.45 10.83 -14.61
CA ALA A 49 17.38 11.21 -15.52
C ALA A 49 17.16 10.16 -16.62
N ALA A 50 18.22 9.44 -17.02
CA ALA A 50 18.21 8.44 -18.07
C ALA A 50 17.73 7.06 -17.59
N THR A 51 17.75 6.77 -16.28
CA THR A 51 17.35 5.46 -15.74
C THR A 51 15.87 5.17 -15.94
N GLU A 52 15.59 3.95 -16.39
CA GLU A 52 14.24 3.39 -16.49
C GLU A 52 14.06 2.23 -15.49
N GLY A 53 12.86 1.64 -15.44
CA GLY A 53 12.58 0.49 -14.58
C GLY A 53 11.78 0.81 -13.31
N ALA A 54 12.00 0.03 -12.26
CA ALA A 54 11.19 0.03 -11.05
C ALA A 54 11.38 1.33 -10.22
N GLY A 55 12.60 1.86 -10.21
CA GLY A 55 13.01 3.06 -9.49
C GLY A 55 12.76 4.37 -10.24
N VAL A 56 12.26 4.35 -11.47
CA VAL A 56 12.21 5.52 -12.38
C VAL A 56 11.60 6.78 -11.75
N ARG A 57 10.53 6.65 -10.95
CA ARG A 57 9.90 7.81 -10.28
C ARG A 57 10.81 8.43 -9.22
N LEU A 58 11.55 7.61 -8.49
CA LEU A 58 12.53 8.06 -7.50
C LEU A 58 13.69 8.75 -8.20
N PHE A 59 14.29 8.11 -9.22
CA PHE A 59 15.46 8.66 -9.92
C PHE A 59 15.16 9.97 -10.64
N ARG A 60 14.03 10.08 -11.34
CA ARG A 60 13.60 11.36 -11.95
C ARG A 60 13.38 12.46 -10.92
N MET A 61 12.82 12.13 -9.76
CA MET A 61 12.65 13.11 -8.67
C MET A 61 14.01 13.58 -8.16
N LEU A 62 14.95 12.65 -7.92
CA LEU A 62 16.30 12.97 -7.49
C LEU A 62 17.05 13.82 -8.53
N ALA A 63 16.96 13.48 -9.81
CA ALA A 63 17.55 14.25 -10.91
C ALA A 63 17.01 15.69 -10.94
N ARG A 64 15.69 15.86 -10.87
CA ARG A 64 15.04 17.18 -10.87
C ARG A 64 15.42 18.01 -9.65
N SER A 65 15.46 17.41 -8.46
CA SER A 65 15.87 18.13 -7.25
C SER A 65 17.35 18.51 -7.30
N HIS A 66 18.21 17.62 -7.79
CA HIS A 66 19.64 17.88 -7.91
C HIS A 66 19.95 18.99 -8.94
N LEU A 67 19.33 18.95 -10.11
CA LEU A 67 19.50 19.98 -11.15
C LEU A 67 18.82 21.31 -10.79
N GLY A 68 17.65 21.24 -10.16
CA GLY A 68 16.86 22.43 -9.80
C GLY A 68 17.30 23.11 -8.50
N GLY A 69 18.29 22.56 -7.78
CA GLY A 69 18.74 23.10 -6.49
C GLY A 69 17.69 23.00 -5.37
N VAL A 70 16.63 22.20 -5.57
CA VAL A 70 15.60 22.00 -4.56
C VAL A 70 16.18 21.12 -3.44
N PRO A 71 15.99 21.46 -2.16
CA PRO A 71 16.48 20.65 -1.05
C PRO A 71 16.03 19.18 -1.17
N LEU A 72 17.01 18.28 -1.35
CA LEU A 72 16.79 16.85 -1.59
C LEU A 72 16.08 16.18 -0.41
N ASP A 73 16.35 16.62 0.81
CA ASP A 73 15.68 16.18 2.04
C ASP A 73 14.16 16.39 1.96
N ARG A 74 13.71 17.58 1.53
CA ARG A 74 12.28 17.89 1.40
C ARG A 74 11.63 17.08 0.30
N SER A 75 12.22 17.05 -0.89
CA SER A 75 11.67 16.31 -2.03
C SER A 75 11.59 14.81 -1.74
N LEU A 76 12.62 14.25 -1.11
CA LEU A 76 12.66 12.83 -0.76
C LEU A 76 11.73 12.50 0.40
N SER A 77 11.57 13.39 1.39
CA SER A 77 10.59 13.23 2.46
C SER A 77 9.16 13.17 1.89
N ALA A 78 8.81 14.13 1.03
CA ALA A 78 7.52 14.16 0.35
C ALA A 78 7.28 12.89 -0.49
N PHE A 79 8.31 12.44 -1.23
CA PHE A 79 8.23 11.20 -2.01
C PHE A 79 7.99 9.96 -1.12
N VAL A 80 8.70 9.85 0.00
CA VAL A 80 8.53 8.74 0.95
C VAL A 80 7.14 8.76 1.58
N HIS A 81 6.64 9.94 1.98
CA HIS A 81 5.28 10.08 2.48
C HIS A 81 4.25 9.64 1.45
N GLN A 82 4.35 10.12 0.22
CA GLN A 82 3.44 9.73 -0.87
C GLN A 82 3.50 8.23 -1.16
N ALA A 83 4.68 7.61 -1.12
CA ALA A 83 4.84 6.17 -1.34
C ALA A 83 4.17 5.35 -0.22
N VAL A 84 4.32 5.78 1.04
CA VAL A 84 3.67 5.14 2.20
C VAL A 84 2.15 5.31 2.13
N ASP A 85 1.68 6.51 1.82
CA ASP A 85 0.24 6.80 1.73
C ASP A 85 -0.41 6.05 0.57
N ARG A 86 0.28 5.92 -0.58
CA ARG A 86 -0.19 5.10 -1.68
C ARG A 86 -0.32 3.63 -1.28
N ARG A 87 0.69 3.08 -0.57
CA ARG A 87 0.63 1.70 -0.08
C ARG A 87 -0.50 1.48 0.92
N ARG A 88 -0.75 2.45 1.80
CA ARG A 88 -1.88 2.44 2.73
C ARG A 88 -3.22 2.54 2.00
N GLY A 89 -3.32 3.45 1.03
CA GLY A 89 -4.51 3.65 0.20
C GLY A 89 -4.93 2.37 -0.52
N GLU A 90 -3.98 1.62 -1.08
CA GLU A 90 -4.26 0.31 -1.72
C GLU A 90 -4.89 -0.71 -0.76
N LEU A 91 -4.48 -0.70 0.52
CA LEU A 91 -5.07 -1.57 1.54
C LEU A 91 -6.45 -1.05 1.98
N THR A 92 -6.58 0.25 2.19
CA THR A 92 -7.86 0.89 2.57
C THR A 92 -8.92 0.72 1.48
N GLU A 93 -8.53 0.80 0.21
CA GLU A 93 -9.44 0.60 -0.92
C GLU A 93 -10.01 -0.83 -0.95
N ARG A 94 -9.19 -1.83 -0.59
CA ARG A 94 -9.66 -3.21 -0.43
C ARG A 94 -10.61 -3.34 0.77
N ALA A 95 -10.29 -2.68 1.89
CA ALA A 95 -11.12 -2.71 3.08
C ALA A 95 -12.48 -2.01 2.88
N ARG A 96 -12.51 -0.88 2.14
CA ARG A 96 -13.74 -0.13 1.82
C ARG A 96 -14.77 -0.92 1.03
N ARG A 97 -14.36 -2.00 0.35
CA ARG A 97 -15.27 -2.88 -0.40
C ARG A 97 -15.94 -3.94 0.48
N LEU A 98 -15.48 -4.15 1.72
CA LEU A 98 -16.02 -5.15 2.63
C LEU A 98 -17.43 -4.82 3.15
N PRO A 99 -17.73 -3.59 3.63
CA PRO A 99 -19.05 -3.29 4.20
C PRO A 99 -20.18 -3.53 3.20
N VAL A 100 -19.99 -3.07 1.95
CA VAL A 100 -21.00 -3.23 0.89
C VAL A 100 -21.28 -4.70 0.59
N ARG A 101 -20.26 -5.56 0.61
CA ARG A 101 -20.43 -7.01 0.43
C ARG A 101 -21.07 -7.70 1.64
N MET A 102 -20.95 -7.14 2.84
CA MET A 102 -21.51 -7.72 4.06
C MET A 102 -22.95 -7.26 4.35
N VAL A 103 -23.37 -6.08 3.87
CA VAL A 103 -24.75 -5.58 4.09
C VAL A 103 -25.79 -6.49 3.41
N ILE A 104 -25.56 -6.94 2.18
CA ILE A 104 -26.51 -7.77 1.42
C ILE A 104 -26.84 -9.12 2.12
N PRO A 105 -25.85 -9.94 2.53
CA PRO A 105 -26.15 -11.18 3.25
C PRO A 105 -26.74 -10.91 4.64
N LEU A 106 -26.35 -9.82 5.31
CA LEU A 106 -26.88 -9.47 6.63
C LEU A 106 -28.35 -9.04 6.57
N THR A 107 -28.75 -8.27 5.55
CA THR A 107 -30.16 -7.93 5.33
C THR A 107 -30.97 -9.14 4.88
N LEU A 108 -30.42 -10.02 4.05
CA LEU A 108 -31.09 -11.26 3.64
C LEU A 108 -31.32 -12.21 4.83
N LEU A 109 -30.40 -12.27 5.80
CA LEU A 109 -30.53 -13.13 7.00
C LEU A 109 -31.40 -12.50 8.10
N MET A 110 -31.57 -11.18 8.10
CA MET A 110 -32.50 -10.49 8.99
C MET A 110 -33.96 -10.89 8.74
N LEU A 111 -34.38 -11.09 7.48
CA LEU A 111 -35.75 -11.47 7.13
C LEU A 111 -36.18 -12.83 7.73
N PRO A 112 -35.46 -13.96 7.53
CA PRO A 112 -35.83 -15.23 8.13
C PRO A 112 -35.70 -15.19 9.66
N GLY A 113 -34.70 -14.48 10.20
CA GLY A 113 -34.58 -14.27 11.65
C GLY A 113 -35.80 -13.55 12.24
N PHE A 114 -36.29 -12.50 11.57
CA PHE A 114 -37.48 -11.78 11.98
C PHE A 114 -38.74 -12.67 11.94
N VAL A 115 -38.93 -13.42 10.85
CA VAL A 115 -40.04 -14.38 10.72
C VAL A 115 -39.97 -15.42 11.84
N LEU A 116 -38.79 -15.94 12.15
CA LEU A 116 -38.62 -16.93 13.20
C LEU A 116 -38.94 -16.37 14.60
N VAL A 117 -38.57 -15.12 14.89
CA VAL A 117 -38.88 -14.46 16.17
C VAL A 117 -40.37 -14.17 16.31
N VAL A 118 -41.01 -13.68 15.24
CA VAL A 118 -42.43 -13.27 15.26
C VAL A 118 -43.37 -14.48 15.18
N ALA A 119 -43.15 -15.38 14.23
CA ALA A 119 -44.03 -16.53 13.98
C ALA A 119 -43.63 -17.79 14.75
N GLY A 120 -42.37 -17.90 15.21
CA GLY A 120 -41.84 -19.07 15.90
C GLY A 120 -42.67 -19.56 17.09
N PRO A 121 -43.11 -18.69 18.02
CA PRO A 121 -43.93 -19.12 19.15
C PRO A 121 -45.27 -19.72 18.72
N ALA A 122 -45.94 -19.10 17.75
CA ALA A 122 -47.23 -19.56 17.23
C ALA A 122 -47.10 -20.93 16.54
N VAL A 123 -46.04 -21.11 15.74
CA VAL A 123 -45.73 -22.38 15.08
C VAL A 123 -45.41 -23.46 16.11
N LEU A 124 -44.60 -23.16 17.14
CA LEU A 124 -44.21 -24.11 18.18
C LEU A 124 -45.40 -24.57 19.02
N ILE A 125 -46.29 -23.66 19.40
CA ILE A 125 -47.52 -23.96 20.14
C ILE A 125 -48.43 -24.88 19.31
N THR A 126 -48.59 -24.58 18.02
CA THR A 126 -49.44 -25.35 17.11
C THR A 126 -48.86 -26.75 16.86
N ALA A 127 -47.55 -26.85 16.62
CA ALA A 127 -46.85 -28.12 16.44
C ALA A 127 -46.96 -29.02 17.67
N ARG A 128 -46.78 -28.47 18.89
CA ARG A 128 -46.94 -29.23 20.14
C ARG A 128 -48.36 -29.80 20.30
N ARG A 129 -49.39 -29.02 19.93
CA ARG A 129 -50.78 -29.47 20.00
C ARG A 129 -51.09 -30.58 19.00
N LEU A 130 -50.49 -30.55 17.81
CA LEU A 130 -50.69 -31.56 16.75
C LEU A 130 -49.88 -32.83 16.96
N LEU A 131 -48.69 -32.75 17.57
CA LEU A 131 -47.82 -33.90 17.85
C LEU A 131 -48.14 -34.60 19.17
N ALA A 132 -48.80 -33.93 20.12
CA ALA A 132 -49.27 -34.54 21.37
C ALA A 132 -50.01 -35.89 21.20
N PRO A 133 -50.95 -36.06 20.24
CA PRO A 133 -51.65 -37.34 20.06
C PRO A 133 -50.80 -38.49 19.48
N PHE A 134 -49.59 -38.23 18.97
CA PHE A 134 -48.70 -39.26 18.40
C PHE A 134 -47.58 -39.71 19.35
N VAL A 135 -47.46 -39.09 20.53
CA VAL A 135 -46.38 -39.34 21.51
C VAL A 135 -46.89 -40.10 22.76
N THR A 136 -48.19 -40.39 22.84
CA THR A 136 -48.82 -41.34 23.77
C THR A 136 -49.16 -42.63 23.06
#